data_AF-A0A5M8RGY4-F1
#
_entry.id   AF-A0A5M8RGY4-F1
#
_cell.length_a   1.000
_cell.length_b   1.000
_cell.length_c   1.000
_cell.angle_alpha   90.00
_cell.angle_beta   90.00
_cell.angle_gamma   90.00
#
_symmetry.space_group_name_H-M   'P 1'
#
loop_
_entity.id
_entity.type
_entity.pdbx_description
1 polymer ?
#
loop_
_entity_poly.entity_id
_entity_poly.type
_entity_poly.pdbx_seq_one_letter_code
_entity_poly.pdbx_strand_id
1 'polypeptide(L)'
;MEEWKRIYINGTETVYEISNTGRCRNITKKSWKTKGVLRPRVNNKSGYVQYCIVHQSKKYYMYAHRLVATYFLEENKNLQVNHKDGDKQNNHQNNLEWVTGKENMRHCFDTGLSNIPKPIVQYTLTGQKIAEYKSESEAARALNIDVRTICNGVINKEGSQACGYQWRYANDKRKVSNISKSVKFYSRGVIQLTIEGDFVNYFSSITDAYKVLNKTDNGAISQVCKGNRNSFAGYKWVYEQDYKKSVDEDIVYSPTLNIGKPRV
;
A
#
# COMPACT_ATOMS: atom_id res chain seq x y z
N MET A 1 31.91 26.08 -1.79
CA MET A 1 32.98 25.10 -2.12
C MET A 1 32.83 23.92 -1.16
N GLU A 2 33.28 22.72 -1.51
CA GLU A 2 33.26 21.61 -0.54
C GLU A 2 34.42 21.76 0.44
N GLU A 3 34.09 21.75 1.72
CA GLU A 3 35.04 21.87 2.83
C GLU A 3 35.21 20.52 3.51
N TRP A 4 36.42 20.23 4.00
CA TRP A 4 36.78 18.96 4.63
C TRP A 4 37.38 19.22 6.01
N LYS A 5 36.94 18.48 7.03
CA LYS A 5 37.46 18.59 8.41
C LYS A 5 37.93 17.22 8.93
N ARG A 6 39.04 17.23 9.68
CA ARG A 6 39.60 16.03 10.33
C ARG A 6 38.64 15.44 11.33
N ILE A 7 38.53 14.11 11.33
CA ILE A 7 37.76 13.37 12.32
C ILE A 7 38.69 13.01 13.48
N TYR A 8 38.26 13.32 14.70
CA TYR A 8 38.92 12.94 15.96
C TYR A 8 38.12 11.86 16.68
N ILE A 9 38.81 10.91 17.30
CA ILE A 9 38.23 9.85 18.13
C ILE A 9 38.98 9.83 19.45
N ASN A 10 38.26 9.97 20.57
CA ASN A 10 38.84 10.07 21.93
C ASN A 10 39.97 11.12 22.02
N GLY A 11 39.77 12.28 21.40
CA GLY A 11 40.75 13.37 21.36
C GLY A 11 41.96 13.13 20.43
N THR A 12 42.05 11.99 19.76
CA THR A 12 43.15 11.66 18.85
C THR A 12 42.73 11.86 17.40
N GLU A 13 43.59 12.49 16.61
CA GLU A 13 43.37 12.70 15.18
C GLU A 13 43.37 11.38 14.40
N THR A 14 42.45 11.25 13.44
CA THR A 14 42.39 10.09 12.54
C THR A 14 42.83 10.47 11.12
N VAL A 15 43.18 9.45 10.32
CA VAL A 15 43.42 9.61 8.88
C VAL A 15 42.15 9.87 8.06
N TYR A 16 41.00 10.07 8.71
CA TYR A 16 39.72 10.26 8.06
C TYR A 16 39.23 11.70 8.16
N GLU A 17 38.50 12.11 7.13
CA GLU A 17 37.99 13.46 6.96
C GLU A 17 36.52 13.36 6.56
N ILE A 18 35.70 14.30 7.04
CA ILE A 18 34.29 14.46 6.65
C ILE A 18 34.12 15.78 5.93
N SER A 19 33.36 15.79 4.84
CA SER A 19 33.01 17.01 4.12
C SER A 19 31.70 17.62 4.59
N ASN A 20 31.51 18.91 4.33
CA ASN A 20 30.24 19.60 4.59
C ASN A 20 29.04 19.05 3.79
N THR A 21 29.29 18.22 2.77
CA THR A 21 28.24 17.52 2.02
C THR A 21 27.94 16.11 2.55
N GLY A 22 28.65 15.69 3.61
CA GLY A 22 28.46 14.38 4.24
C GLY A 22 29.28 13.24 3.64
N ARG A 23 30.28 13.54 2.81
CA ARG A 23 31.21 12.53 2.27
C ARG A 23 32.36 12.30 3.23
N CYS A 24 32.73 11.04 3.45
CA CYS A 24 33.90 10.68 4.25
C CYS A 24 35.03 10.16 3.36
N ARG A 25 36.27 10.54 3.65
CA ARG A 25 37.46 10.03 2.93
C ARG A 25 38.56 9.60 3.89
N ASN A 26 39.37 8.65 3.44
CA ASN A 26 40.65 8.32 4.06
C ASN A 26 41.77 8.97 3.24
N ILE A 27 42.56 9.85 3.85
CA ILE A 27 43.58 10.62 3.12
C ILE A 27 44.89 9.88 2.86
N THR A 28 45.16 8.77 3.54
CA THR A 28 46.34 7.96 3.21
C THR A 28 46.12 7.13 1.94
N LYS A 29 44.85 6.92 1.55
CA LYS A 29 44.50 6.21 0.31
C LYS A 29 44.64 7.12 -0.92
N LYS A 30 45.73 6.94 -1.66
CA LYS A 30 46.00 7.63 -2.94
C LYS A 30 45.27 6.99 -4.14
N SER A 31 43.95 6.80 -4.03
CA SER A 31 43.16 6.39 -5.21
C SER A 31 42.97 7.58 -6.14
N TRP A 32 43.43 7.52 -7.38
CA TRP A 32 43.19 8.58 -8.37
C TRP A 32 41.70 8.73 -8.70
N LYS A 33 40.95 7.62 -8.69
CA LYS A 33 39.53 7.58 -9.07
C LYS A 33 38.62 8.12 -7.97
N THR A 34 38.81 7.68 -6.72
CA THR A 34 37.93 8.07 -5.61
C THR A 34 38.53 9.12 -4.70
N LYS A 35 39.82 9.44 -4.84
CA LYS A 35 40.57 10.35 -3.94
C LYS A 35 40.41 9.97 -2.46
N GLY A 36 40.34 8.67 -2.18
CA GLY A 36 40.17 8.12 -0.83
C GLY A 36 38.75 8.20 -0.27
N VAL A 37 37.78 8.73 -1.01
CA VAL A 37 36.36 8.80 -0.59
C VAL A 37 35.81 7.40 -0.38
N LEU A 38 35.20 7.20 0.78
CA LEU A 38 34.59 5.96 1.22
C LEU A 38 33.20 5.80 0.60
N ARG A 39 32.82 4.55 0.33
CA ARG A 39 31.45 4.24 -0.08
C ARG A 39 30.48 4.49 1.09
N PRO A 40 29.43 5.30 0.93
CA PRO A 40 28.41 5.47 1.94
C PRO A 40 27.65 4.15 2.14
N ARG A 41 27.38 3.78 3.39
CA ARG A 41 26.54 2.63 3.73
C ARG A 41 25.27 3.12 4.42
N VAL A 42 24.11 2.76 3.87
CA VAL A 42 22.82 3.01 4.53
C VAL A 42 22.57 1.93 5.57
N ASN A 43 22.17 2.34 6.78
CA ASN A 43 21.77 1.41 7.82
C ASN A 43 20.34 0.91 7.54
N ASN A 44 20.17 -0.39 7.33
CA ASN A 44 18.86 -0.96 6.95
C ASN A 44 17.76 -0.78 8.01
N LYS A 45 18.11 -0.62 9.30
CA LYS A 45 17.14 -0.42 10.37
C LYS A 45 16.72 1.04 10.50
N SER A 46 17.69 1.95 10.48
CA SER A 46 17.43 3.36 10.78
C SER A 46 17.30 4.25 9.54
N GLY A 47 17.83 3.83 8.39
CA GLY A 47 17.87 4.59 7.13
C GLY A 47 19.02 5.60 7.04
N TYR A 48 19.83 5.76 8.10
CA TYR A 48 20.92 6.75 8.10
C TYR A 48 22.18 6.24 7.38
N VAL A 49 22.89 7.17 6.74
CA VAL A 49 24.23 6.91 6.19
C VAL A 49 25.24 6.79 7.33
N GLN A 50 26.04 5.73 7.30
CA GLN A 50 27.11 5.45 8.25
C GLN A 50 28.43 5.12 7.54
N TYR A 51 29.54 5.48 8.19
CA TYR A 51 30.90 5.12 7.79
C TYR A 51 31.57 4.26 8.84
N CYS A 52 32.39 3.31 8.40
CA CYS A 52 33.26 2.53 9.27
C CYS A 52 34.67 3.14 9.24
N ILE A 53 35.08 3.74 10.35
CA ILE A 53 36.40 4.33 10.56
C ILE A 53 37.24 3.34 11.36
N VAL A 54 38.48 3.09 10.93
CA VAL A 54 39.43 2.25 11.65
C VAL A 54 40.48 3.15 12.29
N HIS A 55 40.61 3.13 13.61
CA HIS A 55 41.58 3.92 14.35
C HIS A 55 42.16 3.07 15.49
N GLN A 56 43.49 3.04 15.61
CA GLN A 56 44.22 2.23 16.61
C GLN A 56 43.71 0.78 16.67
N SER A 57 43.61 0.14 15.50
CA SER A 57 43.12 -1.24 15.33
C SER A 57 41.67 -1.50 15.76
N LYS A 58 40.90 -0.47 16.14
CA LYS A 58 39.47 -0.56 16.50
C LYS A 58 38.59 0.03 15.40
N LYS A 59 37.40 -0.54 15.23
CA LYS A 59 36.37 -0.07 14.28
C LYS A 59 35.36 0.81 14.99
N TYR A 60 35.03 1.94 14.37
CA TYR A 60 34.03 2.89 14.84
C TYR A 60 32.99 3.11 13.73
N TYR A 61 31.72 2.92 14.06
CA TYR A 61 30.60 3.14 13.14
C TYR A 61 29.98 4.50 13.45
N MET A 62 30.20 5.48 12.56
CA MET A 62 29.82 6.87 12.77
C MET A 62 28.76 7.29 11.74
N TYR A 63 27.72 7.98 12.18
CA TYR A 63 26.70 8.52 11.27
C TYR A 63 27.18 9.77 10.56
N ALA A 64 26.92 9.86 9.26
CA ALA A 64 27.34 10.99 8.43
C ALA A 64 26.75 12.32 8.94
N HIS A 65 25.43 12.38 9.18
CA HIS A 65 24.78 13.59 9.69
C HIS A 65 25.36 14.06 11.03
N ARG A 66 25.72 13.15 11.95
CA ARG A 66 26.33 13.51 13.24
C ARG A 66 27.71 14.09 13.02
N LEU A 67 28.54 13.46 12.18
CA LEU A 67 29.85 13.99 11.85
C LEU A 67 29.72 15.39 11.22
N VAL A 68 28.83 15.57 10.23
CA VAL A 68 28.64 16.89 9.61
C VAL A 68 28.18 17.93 10.62
N ALA A 69 27.17 17.62 11.44
CA ALA A 69 26.68 18.53 12.46
C ALA A 69 27.74 18.90 13.49
N THR A 70 28.54 17.93 13.95
CA THR A 70 29.62 18.17 14.92
C THR A 70 30.70 19.09 14.37
N TYR A 71 31.05 18.97 13.08
CA TYR A 71 32.18 19.71 12.51
C TYR A 71 31.79 21.01 11.79
N PHE A 72 30.56 21.13 11.29
CA PHE A 72 30.16 22.25 10.42
C PHE A 72 29.00 23.09 10.96
N LEU A 73 28.36 22.67 12.05
CA LEU A 73 27.32 23.44 12.74
C LEU A 73 27.86 23.86 14.12
N GLU A 74 27.34 24.97 14.66
CA GLU A 74 27.66 25.38 16.02
C GLU A 74 27.21 24.30 17.01
N GLU A 75 28.13 23.85 17.87
CA GLU A 75 27.93 22.67 18.69
C GLU A 75 26.83 22.87 19.73
N ASN A 76 25.88 21.94 19.80
CA ASN A 76 24.92 21.86 20.89
C ASN A 76 24.82 20.43 21.44
N LYS A 77 25.55 20.16 22.53
CA LYS A 77 25.79 18.83 23.09
C LYS A 77 24.54 18.07 23.57
N ASN A 78 23.42 18.76 23.78
CA ASN A 78 22.20 18.17 24.32
C ASN A 78 21.10 17.96 23.27
N LEU A 79 21.39 18.20 21.99
CA LEU A 79 20.40 18.16 20.92
C LEU A 79 20.57 16.97 19.96
N GLN A 80 19.47 16.65 19.28
CA GLN A 80 19.43 15.70 18.19
C GLN A 80 19.72 16.43 16.88
N VAL A 81 20.25 15.72 15.89
CA VAL A 81 20.42 16.27 14.53
C VAL A 81 19.19 15.91 13.72
N ASN A 82 18.49 16.92 13.21
CA ASN A 82 17.35 16.76 12.30
C ASN A 82 17.76 16.99 10.84
N HIS A 83 17.07 16.30 9.92
CA HIS A 83 17.14 16.50 8.48
C HIS A 83 15.92 17.32 8.06
N LYS A 84 16.11 18.57 7.63
CA LYS A 84 15.02 19.52 7.35
C LYS A 84 14.07 19.04 6.25
N ASP A 85 14.58 18.26 5.30
CA ASP A 85 13.81 17.67 4.19
C ASP A 85 13.24 16.27 4.51
N GLY A 86 13.56 15.71 5.68
CA GLY A 86 13.18 14.35 6.06
C GLY A 86 13.99 13.23 5.39
N ASP A 87 14.88 13.52 4.45
CA ASP A 87 15.74 12.53 3.79
C ASP A 87 17.01 12.28 4.62
N LYS A 88 17.03 11.14 5.29
CA LYS A 88 18.16 10.65 6.13
C LYS A 88 19.47 10.45 5.36
N GLN A 89 19.45 10.49 4.03
CA GLN A 89 20.62 10.37 3.15
C GLN A 89 21.14 11.72 2.66
N ASN A 90 20.36 12.80 2.76
CA ASN A 90 20.80 14.16 2.45
C ASN A 90 21.55 14.78 3.64
N ASN A 91 22.85 14.49 3.73
CA ASN A 91 23.70 14.90 4.86
C ASN A 91 24.42 16.25 4.64
N HIS A 92 23.93 17.10 3.73
CA HIS A 92 24.52 18.42 3.51
C HIS A 92 24.32 19.32 4.72
N GLN A 93 25.34 20.08 5.15
CA GLN A 93 25.29 20.90 6.37
C GLN A 93 24.04 21.81 6.43
N ASN A 94 23.66 22.42 5.31
CA ASN A 94 22.51 23.33 5.22
C ASN A 94 21.16 22.61 5.44
N ASN A 95 21.10 21.30 5.20
CA ASN A 95 19.93 20.45 5.44
C ASN A 95 19.86 19.91 6.88
N LEU A 96 20.91 20.15 7.68
CA LEU A 96 20.98 19.68 9.06
C LEU A 96 20.75 20.83 10.03
N GLU A 97 20.21 20.48 11.20
CA GLU A 97 20.04 21.40 12.32
C GLU A 97 20.03 20.64 13.65
N TRP A 98 20.44 21.32 14.72
CA TRP A 98 20.32 20.81 16.07
C TRP A 98 18.92 21.14 16.61
N VAL A 99 18.18 20.12 17.05
CA VAL A 99 16.82 20.25 17.61
C VAL A 99 16.67 19.48 18.90
N THR A 100 15.78 19.94 19.77
CA THR A 100 15.34 19.18 20.93
C THR A 100 14.52 17.97 20.50
N GLY A 101 14.38 16.97 21.38
CA GLY A 101 13.50 15.83 21.10
C GLY A 101 12.04 16.25 20.86
N LYS A 102 11.58 17.32 21.52
CA LYS A 102 10.23 17.88 21.35
C LYS A 102 10.05 18.53 19.98
N GLU A 103 11.02 19.32 19.54
CA GLU A 103 11.00 19.94 18.20
C GLU A 103 11.08 18.88 17.10
N ASN A 104 11.94 17.87 17.27
CA ASN A 104 12.03 16.75 16.32
C ASN A 104 10.70 16.00 16.19
N MET A 105 10.03 15.75 17.32
CA MET A 105 8.69 15.11 17.33
C MET A 105 7.64 15.98 16.63
N ARG A 106 7.66 17.30 16.88
CA ARG A 106 6.75 18.24 16.23
C ARG A 106 6.99 18.30 14.72
N HIS A 107 8.25 18.40 14.30
CA HIS A 107 8.62 18.38 12.89
C HIS A 107 8.17 17.08 12.20
N CYS A 108 8.33 15.93 12.86
CA CYS A 108 7.86 14.63 12.38
C CYS A 108 6.32 14.58 12.23
N PHE A 109 5.58 15.26 13.12
CA PHE A 109 4.13 15.43 13.00
C PHE A 109 3.76 16.32 11.82
N ASP A 110 4.35 17.50 11.74
CA ASP A 110 4.03 18.52 10.73
C ASP A 110 4.37 18.05 9.29
N THR A 111 5.43 17.27 9.14
CA THR A 111 5.86 16.67 7.85
C THR A 111 5.14 15.36 7.52
N GLY A 112 4.29 14.84 8.41
CA GLY A 112 3.58 13.58 8.21
C GLY A 112 4.47 12.33 8.23
N LEU A 113 5.71 12.44 8.72
CA LEU A 113 6.67 11.35 8.91
C LEU A 113 6.38 10.50 10.15
N SER A 114 5.44 10.94 10.99
CA SER A 114 5.05 10.21 12.18
C SER A 114 4.21 8.96 11.87
N ASN A 115 4.48 7.87 12.59
CA ASN A 115 3.64 6.64 12.60
C ASN A 115 2.35 6.83 13.40
N ILE A 116 1.89 8.07 13.59
CA ILE A 116 0.67 8.32 14.34
C ILE A 116 -0.48 7.75 13.52
N PRO A 117 -1.32 6.90 14.14
CA PRO A 117 -2.44 6.32 13.43
C PRO A 117 -3.34 7.44 12.88
N LYS A 118 -3.60 7.41 11.58
CA LYS A 118 -4.42 8.41 10.91
C LYS A 118 -5.87 7.94 11.01
N PRO A 119 -6.76 8.71 11.66
CA PRO A 119 -8.15 8.30 11.74
C PRO A 119 -8.76 8.19 10.35
N ILE A 120 -9.58 7.16 10.14
CA ILE A 120 -10.29 6.91 8.89
C ILE A 120 -11.78 6.81 9.16
N VAL A 121 -12.56 7.20 8.16
CA VAL A 121 -14.02 7.19 8.18
C VAL A 121 -14.51 6.25 7.09
N GLN A 122 -15.41 5.36 7.50
CA GLN A 122 -16.13 4.44 6.64
C GLN A 122 -17.44 5.07 6.19
N TYR A 123 -17.72 5.01 4.91
CA TYR A 123 -18.98 5.46 4.32
C TYR A 123 -19.62 4.36 3.47
N THR A 124 -20.93 4.44 3.30
CA THR A 124 -21.66 3.69 2.28
C THR A 124 -21.19 4.12 0.87
N LEU A 125 -21.52 3.33 -0.17
CA LEU A 125 -21.30 3.73 -1.57
C LEU A 125 -22.11 4.97 -1.98
N THR A 126 -23.17 5.30 -1.24
CA THR A 126 -23.98 6.51 -1.44
C THR A 126 -23.41 7.74 -0.72
N GLY A 127 -22.40 7.56 0.13
CA GLY A 127 -21.71 8.64 0.84
C GLY A 127 -22.23 8.93 2.24
N GLN A 128 -23.05 8.04 2.82
CA GLN A 128 -23.49 8.17 4.22
C GLN A 128 -22.40 7.66 5.16
N LYS A 129 -22.06 8.43 6.20
CA LYS A 129 -21.07 8.05 7.21
C LYS A 129 -21.60 6.88 8.04
N ILE A 130 -20.79 5.83 8.20
CA ILE A 130 -21.11 4.63 8.99
C ILE A 130 -20.37 4.67 10.32
N ALA A 131 -19.05 4.78 10.28
CA ALA A 131 -18.19 4.67 11.45
C ALA A 131 -16.87 5.43 11.25
N GLU A 132 -16.21 5.75 12.36
CA GLU A 132 -14.90 6.36 12.40
C GLU A 132 -13.98 5.51 13.27
N TYR A 133 -12.75 5.28 12.78
CA TYR A 133 -11.75 4.45 13.42
C TYR A 133 -10.47 5.27 13.59
N LYS A 134 -9.72 5.01 14.66
CA LYS A 134 -8.44 5.67 14.93
C LYS A 134 -7.36 5.29 13.92
N SER A 135 -7.53 4.16 13.22
CA SER A 135 -6.60 3.69 12.18
C SER A 135 -7.20 2.67 11.23
N GLU A 136 -6.51 2.44 10.11
CA GLU A 136 -6.79 1.35 9.16
C GLU A 136 -6.74 -0.02 9.84
N SER A 137 -5.80 -0.21 10.78
CA SER A 137 -5.66 -1.46 11.52
C SER A 137 -6.80 -1.70 12.51
N GLU A 138 -7.40 -0.65 13.05
CA GLU A 138 -8.59 -0.78 13.89
C GLU A 138 -9.82 -1.14 13.06
N ALA A 139 -10.03 -0.47 11.93
CA ALA A 139 -11.11 -0.80 11.01
C ALA A 139 -11.01 -2.23 10.48
N ALA A 140 -9.79 -2.66 10.11
CA ALA A 140 -9.49 -4.01 9.65
C ALA A 140 -9.89 -5.08 10.67
N ARG A 141 -9.53 -4.87 11.95
CA ARG A 141 -9.91 -5.77 13.04
C ARG A 141 -11.41 -5.77 13.29
N ALA A 142 -12.05 -4.59 13.27
CA ALA A 142 -13.48 -4.46 13.53
C ALA A 142 -14.34 -5.14 12.45
N LEU A 143 -13.91 -5.07 11.19
CA LEU A 143 -14.66 -5.60 10.04
C LEU A 143 -14.15 -6.96 9.55
N ASN A 144 -13.08 -7.49 10.15
CA ASN A 144 -12.38 -8.68 9.69
C ASN A 144 -11.95 -8.59 8.21
N ILE A 145 -11.39 -7.44 7.84
CA ILE A 145 -10.91 -7.15 6.48
C ILE A 145 -9.38 -7.02 6.53
N ASP A 146 -8.68 -7.49 5.50
CA ASP A 146 -7.25 -7.28 5.37
C ASP A 146 -6.88 -5.78 5.36
N VAL A 147 -5.90 -5.37 6.18
CA VAL A 147 -5.50 -3.97 6.33
C VAL A 147 -5.10 -3.37 4.98
N ARG A 148 -4.44 -4.14 4.10
CA ARG A 148 -3.97 -3.65 2.80
C ARG A 148 -5.14 -3.37 1.86
N THR A 149 -6.23 -4.15 1.97
CA THR A 149 -7.48 -3.87 1.26
C THR A 149 -8.06 -2.51 1.65
N ILE A 150 -8.09 -2.19 2.95
CA ILE A 150 -8.53 -0.87 3.43
C ILE A 150 -7.56 0.23 2.96
N CYS A 151 -6.25 0.04 3.11
CA CYS A 151 -5.24 1.00 2.66
C CYS A 151 -5.39 1.32 1.16
N ASN A 152 -5.55 0.30 0.31
CA ASN A 152 -5.77 0.50 -1.12
C ASN A 152 -7.06 1.28 -1.41
N GLY A 153 -8.12 1.04 -0.64
CA GLY A 153 -9.37 1.79 -0.72
C GLY A 153 -9.23 3.25 -0.30
N VAL A 154 -8.38 3.54 0.68
CA VAL A 154 -8.06 4.90 1.16
C VAL A 154 -7.15 5.66 0.18
N ILE A 155 -6.30 4.97 -0.58
CA ILE A 155 -5.35 5.56 -1.55
C ILE A 155 -6.10 6.02 -2.83
N ASN A 156 -6.81 7.13 -2.68
CA ASN A 156 -7.10 8.18 -3.66
C ASN A 156 -7.04 7.86 -5.16
N LYS A 157 -8.16 7.34 -5.65
CA LYS A 157 -8.82 7.83 -6.88
C LYS A 157 -10.27 8.15 -6.56
N GLU A 158 -10.86 9.13 -7.24
CA GLU A 158 -12.31 9.37 -7.18
C GLU A 158 -13.03 8.06 -7.54
N GLY A 159 -13.94 7.58 -6.70
CA GLY A 159 -14.54 6.25 -6.85
C GLY A 159 -13.82 5.08 -6.16
N SER A 160 -12.71 5.32 -5.44
CA SER A 160 -12.02 4.26 -4.69
C SER A 160 -12.90 3.74 -3.54
N GLN A 161 -13.08 2.41 -3.53
CA GLN A 161 -13.84 1.64 -2.56
C GLN A 161 -13.06 0.37 -2.21
N ALA A 162 -13.31 -0.15 -1.01
CA ALA A 162 -12.85 -1.47 -0.62
C ALA A 162 -13.96 -2.18 0.16
N CYS A 163 -14.20 -3.45 -0.18
CA CYS A 163 -15.23 -4.28 0.44
C CYS A 163 -16.64 -3.66 0.40
N GLY A 164 -16.97 -2.90 -0.64
CA GLY A 164 -18.29 -2.26 -0.76
C GLY A 164 -18.44 -0.98 0.07
N TYR A 165 -17.36 -0.46 0.65
CA TYR A 165 -17.35 0.78 1.42
C TYR A 165 -16.42 1.81 0.79
N GLN A 166 -16.75 3.09 0.97
CA GLN A 166 -15.83 4.18 0.70
C GLN A 166 -15.03 4.49 1.97
N TRP A 167 -13.72 4.69 1.81
CA TRP A 167 -12.80 4.94 2.91
C TRP A 167 -12.10 6.28 2.71
N ARG A 168 -12.09 7.14 3.74
CA ARG A 168 -11.41 8.45 3.71
C ARG A 168 -10.66 8.69 5.00
N TYR A 169 -9.58 9.45 4.95
CA TYR A 169 -8.99 9.99 6.18
C TYR A 169 -9.97 10.98 6.83
N ALA A 170 -10.00 11.06 8.15
CA ALA A 170 -10.89 11.98 8.86
C ALA A 170 -10.59 13.46 8.56
N ASN A 171 -9.36 13.78 8.15
CA ASN A 171 -8.95 15.12 7.75
C ASN A 171 -9.16 15.43 6.25
N ASP A 172 -9.73 14.49 5.50
CA ASP A 172 -9.98 14.67 4.07
C ASP A 172 -11.15 15.66 3.84
N LYS A 173 -10.86 16.74 3.11
CA LYS A 173 -11.83 17.81 2.82
C LYS A 173 -12.69 17.54 1.59
N ARG A 174 -12.40 16.49 0.81
CA ARG A 174 -13.14 16.19 -0.42
C ARG A 174 -14.54 15.68 -0.09
N LYS A 175 -15.53 16.08 -0.90
CA LYS A 175 -16.90 15.56 -0.78
C LYS A 175 -16.93 14.07 -1.11
N VAL A 176 -17.63 13.29 -0.28
CA VAL A 176 -17.92 11.89 -0.58
C VAL A 176 -19.10 11.85 -1.55
N SER A 177 -18.82 11.49 -2.81
CA SER A 177 -19.83 11.38 -3.85
C SER A 177 -20.55 10.02 -3.82
N ASN A 178 -21.72 9.95 -4.44
CA ASN A 178 -22.41 8.69 -4.66
C ASN A 178 -21.76 7.97 -5.84
N ILE A 179 -21.14 6.83 -5.54
CA ILE A 179 -20.43 5.99 -6.52
C ILE A 179 -21.15 4.66 -6.75
N SER A 180 -22.33 4.44 -6.15
CA SER A 180 -23.02 3.14 -6.21
C SER A 180 -23.30 2.68 -7.64
N LYS A 181 -23.52 3.61 -8.56
CA LYS A 181 -23.77 3.33 -9.99
C LYS A 181 -22.50 3.04 -10.79
N SER A 182 -21.33 3.48 -10.34
CA SER A 182 -20.05 3.29 -11.03
C SER A 182 -19.24 2.11 -10.47
N VAL A 183 -19.61 1.57 -9.31
CA VAL A 183 -19.01 0.36 -8.75
C VAL A 183 -19.42 -0.86 -9.58
N LYS A 184 -18.48 -1.41 -10.34
CA LYS A 184 -18.64 -2.74 -10.96
C LYS A 184 -18.58 -3.80 -9.86
N PHE A 185 -19.74 -4.31 -9.43
CA PHE A 185 -19.77 -5.52 -8.59
C PHE A 185 -19.27 -6.70 -9.44
N TYR A 186 -18.07 -7.19 -9.14
CA TYR A 186 -17.49 -8.34 -9.85
C TYR A 186 -18.08 -9.67 -9.41
N SER A 187 -18.83 -9.70 -8.29
CA SER A 187 -19.62 -10.86 -7.89
C SER A 187 -20.82 -10.97 -8.83
N ARG A 188 -20.61 -11.68 -9.94
CA ARG A 188 -21.70 -12.16 -10.78
C ARG A 188 -22.27 -13.39 -10.10
N GLY A 189 -23.58 -13.40 -9.85
CA GLY A 189 -24.27 -14.62 -9.50
C GLY A 189 -24.02 -15.67 -10.57
N VAL A 190 -23.95 -16.94 -10.17
CA VAL A 190 -23.78 -18.06 -11.08
C VAL A 190 -24.87 -19.10 -10.88
N ILE A 191 -25.33 -19.65 -12.00
CA ILE A 191 -26.33 -20.68 -12.08
C ILE A 191 -25.60 -22.00 -12.36
N GLN A 192 -25.86 -22.98 -11.52
CA GLN A 192 -25.43 -24.36 -11.70
C GLN A 192 -26.51 -25.09 -12.50
N LEU A 193 -26.11 -25.73 -13.59
CA LEU A 193 -26.98 -26.51 -14.46
C LEU A 193 -26.49 -27.96 -14.53
N THR A 194 -27.40 -28.89 -14.81
CA THR A 194 -27.04 -30.25 -15.24
C THR A 194 -26.25 -30.19 -16.56
N ILE A 195 -25.65 -31.31 -16.97
CA ILE A 195 -24.96 -31.35 -18.27
C ILE A 195 -25.96 -31.17 -19.42
N GLU A 196 -27.20 -31.61 -19.20
CA GLU A 196 -28.34 -31.53 -20.09
C GLU A 196 -28.92 -30.10 -20.17
N GLY A 197 -28.64 -29.26 -19.17
CA GLY A 197 -28.99 -27.83 -19.16
C GLY A 197 -30.09 -27.46 -18.16
N ASP A 198 -30.56 -28.40 -17.34
CA ASP A 198 -31.59 -28.16 -16.34
C ASP A 198 -31.05 -27.37 -15.15
N PHE A 199 -31.88 -26.50 -14.59
CA PHE A 199 -31.54 -25.72 -13.41
C PHE A 199 -31.29 -26.62 -12.19
N VAL A 200 -30.16 -26.42 -11.52
CA VAL A 200 -29.80 -27.12 -10.27
C VAL A 200 -29.80 -26.15 -9.09
N ASN A 201 -29.04 -25.05 -9.19
CA ASN A 201 -28.88 -24.14 -8.07
C ASN A 201 -28.44 -22.72 -8.50
N TYR A 202 -28.62 -21.75 -7.61
CA TYR A 202 -28.12 -20.39 -7.71
C TYR A 202 -27.10 -20.10 -6.61
N PHE A 203 -26.01 -19.42 -6.96
CA PHE A 203 -25.05 -18.88 -6.03
C PHE A 203 -24.88 -17.38 -6.24
N SER A 204 -24.84 -16.62 -5.15
CA SER A 204 -24.55 -15.17 -5.15
C SER A 204 -23.16 -14.84 -5.70
N SER A 205 -22.24 -15.81 -5.70
CA SER A 205 -20.90 -15.65 -6.27
C SER A 205 -20.27 -17.00 -6.66
N ILE A 206 -19.28 -16.96 -7.56
CA ILE A 206 -18.43 -18.11 -7.88
C ILE A 206 -17.75 -18.68 -6.62
N THR A 207 -17.31 -17.81 -5.71
CA THR A 207 -16.65 -18.22 -4.48
C THR A 207 -17.59 -19.03 -3.58
N ASP A 208 -18.87 -18.67 -3.50
CA ASP A 208 -19.86 -19.44 -2.74
C ASP A 208 -20.14 -20.80 -3.39
N ALA A 209 -20.17 -20.87 -4.72
CA ALA A 209 -20.23 -22.14 -5.44
C ALA A 209 -19.03 -23.04 -5.10
N TYR A 210 -17.80 -22.51 -5.10
CA TYR A 210 -16.61 -23.28 -4.71
C TYR A 210 -16.67 -23.83 -3.28
N LYS A 211 -17.17 -23.03 -2.32
CA LYS A 211 -17.35 -23.46 -0.93
C LYS A 211 -18.31 -24.64 -0.82
N VAL A 212 -19.47 -24.57 -1.48
CA VAL A 212 -20.49 -25.64 -1.43
C VAL A 212 -20.02 -26.91 -2.15
N LEU A 213 -19.28 -26.77 -3.25
CA LEU A 213 -18.66 -27.90 -3.93
C LEU A 213 -17.48 -28.52 -3.16
N ASN A 214 -17.04 -27.87 -2.06
CA ASN A 214 -15.83 -28.21 -1.32
C ASN A 214 -14.60 -28.34 -2.24
N LYS A 215 -14.41 -27.33 -3.11
CA LYS A 215 -13.29 -27.25 -4.06
C LYS A 215 -12.55 -25.93 -3.89
N THR A 216 -11.24 -25.95 -4.15
CA THR A 216 -10.42 -24.74 -4.19
C THR A 216 -10.77 -23.92 -5.43
N ASP A 217 -10.91 -22.60 -5.24
CA ASP A 217 -11.11 -21.66 -6.36
C ASP A 217 -9.85 -21.62 -7.23
N ASN A 218 -9.98 -22.19 -8.42
CA ASN A 218 -8.95 -22.23 -9.47
C ASN A 218 -9.44 -21.55 -10.76
N GLY A 219 -10.53 -20.78 -10.69
CA GLY A 219 -11.14 -20.11 -11.84
C GLY A 219 -11.87 -21.02 -12.84
N ALA A 220 -11.95 -22.34 -12.61
CA ALA A 220 -12.66 -23.28 -13.49
C ALA A 220 -14.12 -22.91 -13.74
N ILE A 221 -14.89 -22.53 -12.71
CA ILE A 221 -16.29 -22.10 -12.89
C ILE A 221 -16.37 -20.90 -13.85
N SER A 222 -15.48 -19.91 -13.70
CA SER A 222 -15.43 -18.78 -14.63
C SER A 222 -15.06 -19.20 -16.06
N GLN A 223 -14.22 -20.21 -16.24
CA GLN A 223 -13.85 -20.70 -17.58
C GLN A 223 -15.02 -21.44 -18.23
N VAL A 224 -15.85 -22.14 -17.44
CA VAL A 224 -17.10 -22.75 -17.92
C VAL A 224 -18.09 -21.67 -18.35
N CYS A 225 -18.33 -20.66 -17.51
CA CYS A 225 -19.24 -19.56 -17.88
C CYS A 225 -18.81 -18.75 -19.12
N LYS A 226 -17.51 -18.79 -19.48
CA LYS A 226 -16.96 -18.13 -20.68
C LYS A 226 -16.97 -19.02 -21.93
N GLY A 227 -17.37 -20.29 -21.82
CA GLY A 227 -17.32 -21.26 -22.91
C GLY A 227 -15.93 -21.87 -23.18
N ASN A 228 -14.92 -21.54 -22.37
CA ASN A 228 -13.55 -22.10 -22.51
C ASN A 228 -13.43 -23.50 -21.90
N ARG A 229 -14.43 -23.93 -21.13
CA ARG A 229 -14.55 -25.28 -20.56
C ARG A 229 -16.00 -25.74 -20.68
N ASN A 230 -16.20 -27.03 -20.93
CA ASN A 230 -17.55 -27.58 -21.11
C ASN A 230 -18.30 -27.77 -19.78
N SER A 231 -17.59 -28.12 -18.72
CA SER A 231 -18.17 -28.35 -17.39
C SER A 231 -17.11 -28.26 -16.28
N PHE A 232 -17.58 -28.16 -15.04
CA PHE A 232 -16.74 -28.27 -13.84
C PHE A 232 -17.52 -28.98 -12.73
N ALA A 233 -16.85 -29.92 -12.05
CA ALA A 233 -17.44 -30.74 -10.99
C ALA A 233 -18.71 -31.50 -11.41
N GLY A 234 -18.85 -31.84 -12.69
CA GLY A 234 -20.03 -32.54 -13.24
C GLY A 234 -21.19 -31.62 -13.63
N TYR A 235 -21.01 -30.30 -13.59
CA TYR A 235 -22.07 -29.32 -13.88
C TYR A 235 -21.65 -28.32 -14.96
N LYS A 236 -22.64 -27.80 -15.68
CA LYS A 236 -22.50 -26.58 -16.47
C LYS A 236 -22.71 -25.37 -15.57
N TRP A 237 -22.06 -24.26 -15.91
CA TRP A 237 -22.09 -23.03 -15.13
C TRP A 237 -22.32 -21.84 -16.04
N VAL A 238 -23.30 -21.00 -15.70
CA VAL A 238 -23.63 -19.80 -16.49
C VAL A 238 -23.72 -18.61 -15.54
N TYR A 239 -23.32 -17.41 -15.99
CA TYR A 239 -23.57 -16.20 -15.21
C TYR A 239 -25.06 -15.91 -15.17
N GLU A 240 -25.56 -15.44 -14.03
CA GLU A 240 -26.97 -15.11 -13.82
C GLU A 240 -27.52 -14.18 -14.91
N GLN A 241 -26.73 -13.20 -15.35
CA GLN A 241 -27.12 -12.26 -16.42
C GLN A 241 -27.30 -12.95 -17.78
N ASP A 242 -26.48 -13.95 -18.08
CA ASP A 242 -26.53 -14.66 -19.36
C ASP A 242 -27.64 -15.71 -19.35
N TYR A 243 -27.87 -16.37 -18.21
CA TYR A 243 -28.99 -17.28 -18.01
C TYR A 243 -30.35 -16.58 -18.10
N LYS A 244 -30.49 -15.38 -17.51
CA LYS A 244 -31.73 -14.59 -17.63
C LYS A 244 -32.04 -14.22 -19.08
N LYS A 245 -31.02 -13.85 -19.87
CA LYS A 245 -31.20 -13.57 -21.30
C LYS A 245 -31.67 -14.78 -22.09
N SER A 246 -31.08 -15.97 -21.85
CA SER A 246 -31.50 -17.18 -22.58
C SER A 246 -32.93 -17.58 -22.26
N VAL A 247 -33.36 -17.45 -21.00
CA VAL A 247 -34.75 -17.75 -20.60
C VAL A 247 -35.74 -16.75 -21.22
N ASP A 248 -35.40 -15.48 -21.30
CA ASP A 248 -36.26 -14.46 -21.93
C ASP A 248 -36.32 -14.61 -23.47
N GLU A 249 -35.23 -15.07 -24.12
CA GLU A 249 -35.19 -15.36 -25.56
C GLU A 249 -36.00 -16.61 -25.93
N ASP A 250 -36.07 -17.63 -25.05
CA ASP A 250 -36.88 -18.83 -25.23
C ASP A 250 -38.40 -18.60 -25.02
N ILE A 251 -38.82 -17.41 -24.57
CA ILE A 251 -40.23 -17.03 -24.35
C ILE A 251 -40.83 -16.30 -25.58
N VAL A 252 -40.07 -16.12 -26.67
CA VAL A 252 -40.59 -15.49 -27.91
C VAL A 252 -41.44 -16.47 -28.74
N TYR A 253 -42.75 -16.45 -28.45
CA TYR A 253 -43.91 -16.79 -29.31
C TYR A 253 -43.87 -18.09 -30.13
N SER A 254 -44.55 -19.13 -29.63
CA SER A 254 -45.32 -20.07 -30.47
C SER A 254 -46.78 -19.62 -30.58
N PRO A 255 -47.26 -19.12 -31.73
CA PRO A 255 -48.68 -19.04 -32.08
C PRO A 255 -48.99 -20.21 -33.05
N THR A 256 -49.97 -21.11 -32.88
CA THR A 256 -51.23 -21.09 -32.14
C THR A 256 -51.72 -22.54 -31.94
N LEU A 257 -52.28 -22.84 -30.76
CA LEU A 257 -53.30 -23.88 -30.60
C LEU A 257 -54.63 -23.24 -30.98
N ASN A 258 -55.15 -23.56 -32.17
CA ASN A 258 -56.48 -23.12 -32.58
C ASN A 258 -57.53 -24.02 -31.91
N ILE A 259 -58.23 -23.44 -30.95
CA ILE A 259 -59.32 -24.04 -30.20
C ILE A 259 -60.50 -24.21 -31.15
N GLY A 260 -60.92 -25.46 -31.36
CA GLY A 260 -62.12 -25.78 -32.14
C GLY A 260 -63.36 -25.07 -31.58
N LYS A 261 -64.13 -24.43 -32.46
CA LYS A 261 -65.51 -24.02 -32.16
C LYS A 261 -66.46 -25.20 -32.41
N PRO A 262 -67.47 -25.43 -31.55
CA PRO A 262 -68.47 -26.45 -31.78
C PRO A 262 -69.50 -26.03 -32.85
N ARG A 263 -70.10 -27.04 -33.47
CA ARG A 263 -71.06 -27.03 -34.58
C ARG A 263 -72.32 -26.18 -34.34
N VAL A 264 -72.85 -25.62 -35.43
CA VAL A 264 -74.23 -25.88 -35.91
C VAL A 264 -74.13 -26.23 -37.39
#